data_AF-A0A1V5KXW7-F1
#
_entry.id   AF-A0A1V5KXW7-F1
#
_cell.length_a   1.000
_cell.length_b   1.000
_cell.length_c   1.000
_cell.angle_alpha   90.00
_cell.angle_beta   90.00
_cell.angle_gamma   90.00
#
_symmetry.space_group_name_H-M   'P 1'
#
loop_
_entity.id
_entity.type
_entity.pdbx_description
1 polymer ?
#
loop_
_entity_poly.entity_id
_entity_poly.type
_entity_poly.pdbx_seq_one_letter_code
_entity_poly.pdbx_strand_id
1 'polypeptide(L)'
;MRTRQLFFFLMIFSAASGRTQNFYAQLAEKQGGRIPQIKYGDRFLTLVQKFSNLDLPANERIEKYEAVELPALKIRVVSKVYHVVEGPVLQHDVELSSSRRMTEDLTVFFPVGLLEQCDRATFPLKNGLIGSRTDFTDGSMAGYRCAGRPEKHEYDLALPLVLLERADVKSAVMTDPFFSAQFDCGAVRWTYPKEVGFEDAVEKRTIIETGHVSDMDSGMSRYYQTILKEVPPGPEWIKDIAMIGYDYMSDQGRGWYADIDTLVKWISESDRHKVALCLHGWYDIVGRYCYNEQTGRLDETWINRIRGMELSLADIHHRITYARDKGFVVLMYFADGLLSSKGLPGLNPAQILEEGGWNGPDVIGGPYKRNPACPEVAGFYKNYARALFAEFAPEVSGFVWDETFYIQAGMLGTRERPGYLDRAHMRLIKEIASILHTMAPGRAFFTSDDISDGTNATGQVPPYALLADGCYQDSGSLPSYWSYGLFPNYRNMIWSCNWQALTHFKYTVFGVYAYRTPVVITNGWGDDRGFSEMTKEEKADFIRLFNYRKQFRTSLKGLTVLPPYFELK
;
A
#
# COMPACT_ATOMS: atom_id res chain seq x y z
N MET A 1 14.28 -22.26 41.25
CA MET A 1 14.86 -21.03 40.67
C MET A 1 16.25 -21.21 40.03
N ARG A 2 16.87 -22.41 39.97
CA ARG A 2 18.24 -22.62 39.41
C ARG A 2 18.34 -23.41 38.10
N THR A 3 17.24 -23.88 37.52
CA THR A 3 17.23 -24.61 36.22
C THR A 3 17.07 -23.71 34.99
N ARG A 4 16.70 -22.43 35.16
CA ARG A 4 16.55 -21.47 34.05
C ARG A 4 17.85 -20.77 33.61
N GLN A 5 18.90 -20.77 34.44
CA GLN A 5 20.15 -20.07 34.14
C GLN A 5 21.20 -20.93 33.42
N LEU A 6 21.17 -22.26 33.57
CA LEU A 6 22.15 -23.15 32.90
C LEU A 6 21.84 -23.35 31.40
N PHE A 7 20.59 -23.14 30.98
CA PHE A 7 20.14 -23.28 29.59
C PHE A 7 20.51 -22.07 28.70
N PHE A 8 20.79 -20.91 29.30
CA PHE A 8 21.15 -19.70 28.57
C PHE A 8 22.62 -19.71 28.10
N PHE A 9 23.49 -20.45 28.79
CA PHE A 9 24.91 -20.54 28.45
C PHE A 9 25.19 -21.37 27.17
N LEU A 10 24.24 -22.21 26.74
CA LEU A 10 24.31 -22.94 25.48
C LEU A 10 23.87 -22.09 24.26
N MET A 11 23.33 -20.89 24.46
CA MET A 11 22.90 -19.99 23.38
C MET A 11 24.01 -19.11 22.78
N ILE A 12 25.13 -18.89 23.48
CA ILE A 12 26.13 -17.88 23.08
C ILE A 12 27.29 -18.47 22.24
N PHE A 13 27.57 -19.78 22.32
CA PHE A 13 28.72 -20.39 21.61
C PHE A 13 28.41 -20.95 20.20
N SER A 14 27.24 -20.67 19.64
CA SER A 14 26.69 -21.40 18.48
C SER A 14 26.83 -20.71 17.11
N ALA A 15 27.65 -19.66 16.99
CA ALA A 15 27.61 -18.75 15.83
C ALA A 15 28.33 -19.23 14.54
N ALA A 16 28.87 -20.46 14.45
CA ALA A 16 29.72 -20.82 13.29
C ALA A 16 29.52 -22.23 12.67
N SER A 17 28.55 -23.05 13.07
CA SER A 17 28.40 -24.39 12.45
C SER A 17 27.00 -24.97 12.59
N GLY A 18 26.20 -25.00 11.51
CA GLY A 18 25.06 -25.91 11.31
C GLY A 18 23.89 -25.90 12.32
N ARG A 19 23.87 -25.06 13.36
CA ARG A 19 22.90 -25.11 14.48
C ARG A 19 21.75 -24.09 14.42
N THR A 20 21.68 -23.22 13.42
CA THR A 20 20.54 -22.29 13.25
C THR A 20 19.22 -23.05 13.07
N GLN A 21 19.20 -24.22 12.43
CA GLN A 21 18.01 -25.08 12.37
C GLN A 21 17.52 -25.54 13.76
N ASN A 22 18.43 -25.83 14.70
CA ASN A 22 18.07 -26.25 16.06
C ASN A 22 17.40 -25.11 16.85
N PHE A 23 17.74 -23.84 16.61
CA PHE A 23 17.09 -22.72 17.31
C PHE A 23 15.61 -22.58 16.91
N TYR A 24 15.29 -22.62 15.63
CA TYR A 24 13.89 -22.49 15.18
C TYR A 24 13.08 -23.75 15.48
N ALA A 25 13.69 -24.93 15.42
CA ALA A 25 13.06 -26.16 15.88
C ALA A 25 12.72 -26.09 17.38
N GLN A 26 13.64 -25.59 18.22
CA GLN A 26 13.39 -25.37 19.66
C GLN A 26 12.37 -24.27 19.93
N LEU A 27 12.37 -23.19 19.12
CA LEU A 27 11.37 -22.13 19.22
C LEU A 27 9.98 -22.68 18.88
N ALA A 28 9.85 -23.44 17.79
CA ALA A 28 8.62 -24.12 17.39
C ALA A 28 8.17 -25.17 18.43
N GLU A 29 9.10 -25.88 19.06
CA GLU A 29 8.83 -26.82 20.15
C GLU A 29 8.30 -26.09 21.40
N LYS A 30 8.95 -25.00 21.80
CA LYS A 30 8.55 -24.17 22.95
C LYS A 30 7.24 -23.44 22.71
N GLN A 31 6.99 -23.00 21.49
CA GLN A 31 5.71 -22.39 21.11
C GLN A 31 4.57 -23.39 21.10
N GLY A 32 4.84 -24.64 20.72
CA GLY A 32 3.82 -25.68 20.64
C GLY A 32 3.29 -26.20 21.97
N GLY A 33 3.42 -25.43 23.05
CA GLY A 33 2.65 -25.58 24.28
C GLY A 33 1.79 -24.35 24.60
N ARG A 34 1.78 -23.32 23.74
CA ARG A 34 1.05 -22.06 23.96
C ARG A 34 -0.21 -22.05 23.13
N ILE A 35 -1.32 -22.09 23.83
CA ILE A 35 -2.65 -22.12 23.24
C ILE A 35 -3.04 -20.67 22.92
N PRO A 36 -3.51 -20.35 21.69
CA PRO A 36 -4.11 -19.06 21.39
C PRO A 36 -5.23 -18.71 22.38
N GLN A 37 -5.40 -17.44 22.71
CA GLN A 37 -6.54 -16.99 23.51
C GLN A 37 -7.57 -16.32 22.60
N ILE A 38 -8.85 -16.48 22.93
CA ILE A 38 -9.94 -15.84 22.21
C ILE A 38 -10.80 -15.08 23.20
N LYS A 39 -11.04 -13.80 22.91
CA LYS A 39 -12.05 -12.99 23.58
C LYS A 39 -13.24 -12.82 22.64
N TYR A 40 -14.44 -13.14 23.10
CA TYR A 40 -15.69 -13.01 22.34
C TYR A 40 -16.67 -12.14 23.13
N GLY A 41 -16.89 -10.92 22.66
CA GLY A 41 -17.43 -9.83 23.50
C GLY A 41 -16.50 -9.58 24.68
N ASP A 42 -17.01 -9.67 25.91
CA ASP A 42 -16.23 -9.45 27.14
C ASP A 42 -15.68 -10.73 27.78
N ARG A 43 -15.83 -11.89 27.12
CA ARG A 43 -15.52 -13.20 27.71
C ARG A 43 -14.36 -13.88 27.00
N PHE A 44 -13.42 -14.43 27.76
CA PHE A 44 -12.40 -15.33 27.23
C PHE A 44 -12.97 -16.74 27.06
N LEU A 45 -12.70 -17.36 25.91
CA LEU A 45 -13.12 -18.72 25.59
C LEU A 45 -12.01 -19.70 25.96
N THR A 46 -12.42 -20.88 26.44
CA THR A 46 -11.51 -21.99 26.69
C THR A 46 -11.26 -22.72 25.38
N LEU A 47 -9.99 -22.82 24.97
CA LEU A 47 -9.61 -23.62 23.80
C LEU A 47 -9.09 -25.00 24.22
N VAL A 48 -9.57 -26.04 23.55
CA VAL A 48 -9.06 -27.39 23.70
C VAL A 48 -8.29 -27.76 22.44
N GLN A 49 -7.03 -28.18 22.61
CA GLN A 49 -6.23 -28.71 21.53
C GLN A 49 -6.78 -30.08 21.10
N LYS A 50 -7.16 -30.21 19.84
CA LYS A 50 -7.66 -31.45 19.23
C LYS A 50 -6.56 -32.02 18.34
N PHE A 51 -5.84 -33.04 18.82
CA PHE A 51 -4.87 -33.89 18.11
C PHE A 51 -3.91 -33.20 17.09
N SER A 52 -2.60 -33.27 17.37
CA SER A 52 -1.53 -33.10 16.39
C SER A 52 -1.28 -34.43 15.65
N ASN A 53 -1.21 -34.41 14.31
CA ASN A 53 -0.90 -35.63 13.55
C ASN A 53 0.62 -35.86 13.45
N LEU A 54 0.98 -37.15 13.38
CA LEU A 54 2.33 -37.74 13.48
C LEU A 54 3.07 -37.94 12.13
N ASP A 55 2.50 -37.54 10.98
CA ASP A 55 3.08 -37.79 9.65
C ASP A 55 3.30 -36.49 8.83
N LEU A 56 3.89 -35.46 9.44
CA LEU A 56 4.27 -34.23 8.74
C LEU A 56 5.76 -34.24 8.36
N PRO A 57 6.18 -33.49 7.32
CA PRO A 57 7.59 -33.22 7.09
C PRO A 57 8.26 -32.72 8.38
N ALA A 58 9.53 -33.06 8.60
CA ALA A 58 10.25 -32.74 9.84
C ALA A 58 10.31 -31.23 10.19
N ASN A 59 10.01 -30.36 9.22
CA ASN A 59 9.99 -28.90 9.36
C ASN A 59 8.58 -28.30 9.45
N GLU A 60 7.52 -29.12 9.49
CA GLU A 60 6.13 -28.67 9.61
C GLU A 60 5.46 -29.24 10.87
N ARG A 61 4.56 -28.45 11.45
CA ARG A 61 3.74 -28.83 12.59
C ARG A 61 2.32 -28.30 12.41
N ILE A 62 1.31 -29.13 12.68
CA ILE A 62 -0.09 -28.72 12.64
C ILE A 62 -0.70 -28.85 14.03
N GLU A 63 -1.37 -27.79 14.45
CA GLU A 63 -2.14 -27.74 15.68
C GLU A 63 -3.57 -27.32 15.36
N LYS A 64 -4.54 -27.93 16.05
CA LYS A 64 -5.95 -27.59 15.92
C LYS A 64 -6.52 -27.32 17.29
N TYR A 65 -7.34 -26.29 17.38
CA TYR A 65 -8.00 -25.86 18.59
C TYR A 65 -9.48 -25.66 18.32
N GLU A 66 -10.31 -26.04 19.29
CA GLU A 66 -11.76 -25.80 19.26
C GLU A 66 -12.16 -25.06 20.54
N ALA A 67 -13.01 -24.05 20.43
CA ALA A 67 -13.54 -23.34 21.59
C ALA A 67 -14.64 -24.17 22.27
N VAL A 68 -14.55 -24.38 23.58
CA VAL A 68 -15.51 -25.20 24.34
C VAL A 68 -16.90 -24.54 24.35
N GLU A 69 -16.92 -23.24 24.61
CA GLU A 69 -18.13 -22.44 24.76
C GLU A 69 -18.72 -22.00 23.41
N LEU A 70 -17.93 -22.07 22.34
CA LEU A 70 -18.36 -21.80 20.97
C LEU A 70 -17.81 -22.86 20.01
N PRO A 71 -18.32 -24.11 20.02
CA PRO A 71 -17.76 -25.22 19.23
C PRO A 71 -17.79 -25.01 17.70
N ALA A 72 -18.58 -24.04 17.23
CA ALA A 72 -18.58 -23.62 15.84
C ALA A 72 -17.24 -22.97 15.43
N LEU A 73 -16.55 -22.33 16.38
CA LEU A 73 -15.28 -21.65 16.18
C LEU A 73 -14.11 -22.62 16.29
N LYS A 74 -13.31 -22.68 15.22
CA LYS A 74 -12.13 -23.54 15.11
C LYS A 74 -10.93 -22.72 14.70
N ILE A 75 -9.77 -23.08 15.27
CA ILE A 75 -8.47 -22.54 14.88
C ILE A 75 -7.61 -23.69 14.39
N ARG A 76 -7.02 -23.53 13.22
CA ARG A 76 -5.97 -24.41 12.71
C ARG A 76 -4.71 -23.59 12.51
N VAL A 77 -3.61 -24.05 13.10
CA VAL A 77 -2.29 -23.42 12.97
C VAL A 77 -1.37 -24.39 12.25
N VAL A 78 -0.73 -23.94 11.18
CA VAL A 78 0.32 -24.68 10.49
C VAL A 78 1.62 -23.90 10.65
N SER A 79 2.55 -24.45 11.43
CA SER A 79 3.87 -23.87 11.66
C SER A 79 4.88 -24.53 10.72
N LYS A 80 5.69 -23.74 10.02
CA LYS A 80 6.66 -24.22 9.04
C LYS A 80 8.00 -23.52 9.21
N VAL A 81 9.09 -24.26 9.15
CA VAL A 81 10.45 -23.70 9.09
C VAL A 81 11.01 -23.86 7.69
N TYR A 82 11.48 -22.76 7.10
CA TYR A 82 12.15 -22.76 5.80
C TYR A 82 13.26 -21.72 5.76
N HIS A 83 14.01 -21.68 4.66
CA HIS A 83 15.09 -20.71 4.46
C HIS A 83 14.73 -19.74 3.33
N VAL A 84 15.03 -18.46 3.56
CA VAL A 84 15.18 -17.46 2.50
C VAL A 84 16.66 -17.10 2.37
N VAL A 85 17.00 -16.27 1.37
CA VAL A 85 18.40 -15.86 1.08
C VAL A 85 19.13 -15.38 2.33
N GLU A 86 18.44 -14.64 3.19
CA GLU A 86 19.01 -14.00 4.37
C GLU A 86 18.83 -14.83 5.67
N GLY A 87 18.40 -16.10 5.58
CA GLY A 87 18.39 -17.02 6.73
C GLY A 87 17.06 -17.76 6.99
N PRO A 88 17.02 -18.56 8.07
CA PRO A 88 15.83 -19.34 8.46
C PRO A 88 14.66 -18.45 8.89
N VAL A 89 13.45 -18.94 8.65
CA VAL A 89 12.17 -18.30 8.94
C VAL A 89 11.24 -19.34 9.56
N LEU A 90 10.56 -18.96 10.65
CA LEU A 90 9.40 -19.67 11.18
C LEU A 90 8.13 -18.95 10.73
N GLN A 91 7.25 -19.66 10.03
CA GLN A 91 5.97 -19.16 9.57
C GLN A 91 4.84 -19.88 10.26
N HIS A 92 3.83 -19.13 10.69
CA HIS A 92 2.55 -19.64 11.17
C HIS A 92 1.45 -19.22 10.21
N ASP A 93 0.83 -20.20 9.57
CA ASP A 93 -0.43 -20.02 8.84
C ASP A 93 -1.58 -20.33 9.80
N VAL A 94 -2.32 -19.29 10.19
CA VAL A 94 -3.45 -19.39 11.12
C VAL A 94 -4.74 -19.30 10.32
N GLU A 95 -5.55 -20.36 10.38
CA GLU A 95 -6.88 -20.42 9.80
C GLU A 95 -7.92 -20.40 10.93
N LEU A 96 -8.78 -19.38 10.92
CA LEU A 96 -9.93 -19.26 11.82
C LEU A 96 -11.17 -19.62 11.00
N SER A 97 -12.05 -20.44 11.54
CA SER A 97 -13.32 -20.74 10.87
C SER A 97 -14.47 -20.78 11.85
N SER A 98 -15.64 -20.38 11.40
CA SER A 98 -16.87 -20.47 12.18
C SER A 98 -18.04 -20.89 11.31
N SER A 99 -18.74 -21.95 11.68
CA SER A 99 -19.98 -22.35 10.99
C SER A 99 -21.19 -21.47 11.34
N ARG A 100 -21.01 -20.50 12.24
CA ARG A 100 -22.04 -19.55 12.67
C ARG A 100 -21.56 -18.11 12.47
N ARG A 101 -22.49 -17.24 12.09
CA ARG A 101 -22.25 -15.79 12.10
C ARG A 101 -21.95 -15.32 13.52
N MET A 102 -21.01 -14.41 13.64
CA MET A 102 -20.68 -13.77 14.91
C MET A 102 -21.80 -12.84 15.36
N THR A 103 -22.06 -12.85 16.66
CA THR A 103 -22.99 -11.96 17.35
C THR A 103 -22.27 -10.92 18.21
N GLU A 104 -20.99 -11.14 18.50
CA GLU A 104 -20.09 -10.27 19.24
C GLU A 104 -18.75 -10.14 18.52
N ASP A 105 -18.02 -9.07 18.81
CA ASP A 105 -16.65 -8.91 18.30
C ASP A 105 -15.76 -10.04 18.84
N LEU A 106 -14.86 -10.52 18.00
CA LEU A 106 -13.94 -11.59 18.33
C LEU A 106 -12.50 -11.10 18.25
N THR A 107 -11.76 -11.13 19.36
CA THR A 107 -10.33 -10.84 19.40
C THR A 107 -9.55 -12.13 19.59
N VAL A 108 -8.64 -12.42 18.67
CA VAL A 108 -7.68 -13.53 18.79
C VAL A 108 -6.36 -12.98 19.30
N PHE A 109 -5.78 -13.64 20.30
CA PHE A 109 -4.44 -13.39 20.81
C PHE A 109 -3.59 -14.61 20.45
N PHE A 110 -2.72 -14.44 19.45
CA PHE A 110 -1.82 -15.50 19.03
C PHE A 110 -0.47 -15.33 19.73
N PRO A 111 -0.01 -16.32 20.52
CA PRO A 111 1.24 -16.22 21.26
C PRO A 111 2.43 -16.25 20.30
N VAL A 112 3.36 -15.32 20.47
CA VAL A 112 4.60 -15.21 19.70
C VAL A 112 5.78 -15.22 20.65
N GLY A 113 6.58 -16.28 20.55
CA GLY A 113 7.67 -16.55 21.49
C GLY A 113 8.74 -15.46 21.54
N LEU A 114 9.03 -14.81 20.41
CA LEU A 114 10.00 -13.72 20.34
C LEU A 114 9.56 -12.45 21.07
N LEU A 115 8.25 -12.18 21.21
CA LEU A 115 7.73 -10.95 21.82
C LEU A 115 7.79 -10.93 23.35
N GLU A 116 7.83 -12.08 24.02
CA GLU A 116 7.69 -12.14 25.48
C GLU A 116 8.91 -11.62 26.28
N GLN A 117 10.04 -11.37 25.63
CA GLN A 117 11.33 -11.15 26.32
C GLN A 117 12.29 -10.28 25.50
N CYS A 118 11.80 -9.18 24.91
CA CYS A 118 12.66 -8.23 24.21
C CYS A 118 13.18 -7.14 25.16
N ASP A 119 14.45 -6.76 25.00
CA ASP A 119 15.06 -5.63 25.71
C ASP A 119 14.75 -4.32 25.00
N ARG A 120 14.57 -4.37 23.68
CA ARG A 120 14.21 -3.22 22.86
C ARG A 120 13.36 -3.65 21.67
N ALA A 121 12.35 -2.83 21.36
CA ALA A 121 11.55 -2.94 20.15
C ALA A 121 11.78 -1.72 19.24
N THR A 122 11.83 -1.94 17.92
CA THR A 122 11.96 -0.90 16.90
C THR A 122 10.85 -1.05 15.85
N PHE A 123 10.26 0.07 15.45
CA PHE A 123 9.00 0.14 14.72
C PHE A 123 9.12 1.00 13.45
N PRO A 124 8.55 0.57 12.31
CA PRO A 124 8.30 1.45 11.18
C PRO A 124 7.02 2.25 11.45
N LEU A 125 7.14 3.46 12.00
CA LEU A 125 5.99 4.27 12.38
C LEU A 125 5.29 4.86 11.14
N LYS A 126 3.97 5.03 11.23
CA LYS A 126 3.13 5.54 10.13
C LYS A 126 3.56 6.91 9.61
N ASN A 127 4.16 7.73 10.46
CA ASN A 127 4.69 9.04 10.10
C ASN A 127 6.08 9.01 9.43
N GLY A 128 6.58 7.85 9.03
CA GLY A 128 7.87 7.68 8.36
C GLY A 128 9.09 7.57 9.26
N LEU A 129 8.90 7.67 10.59
CA LEU A 129 9.97 7.54 11.56
C LEU A 129 10.27 6.09 11.94
N ILE A 130 11.52 5.81 12.26
CA ILE A 130 11.96 4.60 12.94
C ILE A 130 11.85 4.90 14.45
N GLY A 131 10.78 4.40 15.07
CA GLY A 131 10.58 4.50 16.51
C GLY A 131 11.32 3.38 17.25
N SER A 132 11.78 3.60 18.49
CA SER A 132 12.31 2.52 19.32
C SER A 132 12.05 2.73 20.81
N ARG A 133 11.86 1.64 21.57
CA ARG A 133 11.58 1.65 23.01
C ARG A 133 12.31 0.50 23.70
N THR A 134 12.80 0.73 24.92
CA THR A 134 13.47 -0.29 25.77
C THR A 134 12.54 -0.88 26.83
N ASP A 135 11.32 -0.37 26.92
CA ASP A 135 10.28 -0.71 27.90
C ASP A 135 9.01 -1.20 27.18
N PHE A 136 9.18 -1.94 26.09
CA PHE A 136 8.06 -2.62 25.43
C PHE A 136 7.58 -3.80 26.30
N THR A 137 6.95 -3.45 27.42
CA THR A 137 6.48 -4.36 28.48
C THR A 137 4.96 -4.55 28.40
N ASP A 138 4.43 -5.36 29.31
CA ASP A 138 2.99 -5.54 29.52
C ASP A 138 2.25 -4.18 29.54
N GLY A 139 1.32 -4.00 28.60
CA GLY A 139 0.51 -2.79 28.44
C GLY A 139 0.92 -1.87 27.28
N SER A 140 2.17 -1.98 26.78
CA SER A 140 2.58 -1.31 25.54
C SER A 140 2.01 -2.06 24.33
N MET A 141 1.53 -1.32 23.33
CA MET A 141 0.97 -1.91 22.13
C MET A 141 1.30 -1.08 20.89
N ALA A 142 1.78 -1.76 19.86
CA ALA A 142 2.03 -1.21 18.55
C ALA A 142 1.01 -1.78 17.57
N GLY A 143 0.31 -0.93 16.82
CA GLY A 143 -0.80 -1.32 15.97
C GLY A 143 -0.60 -0.91 14.52
N TYR A 144 -0.79 -1.85 13.60
CA TYR A 144 -1.01 -1.58 12.18
C TYR A 144 -2.52 -1.53 11.92
N ARG A 145 -2.98 -0.54 11.13
CA ARG A 145 -4.40 -0.34 10.82
C ARG A 145 -4.73 -0.66 9.37
N CYS A 146 -5.69 -1.55 9.20
CA CYS A 146 -6.34 -1.98 7.96
C CYS A 146 -7.68 -2.61 8.38
N ALA A 147 -8.12 -3.69 7.72
CA ALA A 147 -9.37 -4.37 8.03
C ALA A 147 -9.43 -4.80 9.50
N GLY A 148 -10.61 -4.76 10.11
CA GLY A 148 -10.80 -5.10 11.52
C GLY A 148 -10.97 -3.87 12.41
N ARG A 149 -11.01 -4.10 13.72
CA ARG A 149 -11.21 -3.04 14.73
C ARG A 149 -10.15 -3.15 15.82
N PRO A 150 -8.89 -2.72 15.55
CA PRO A 150 -7.84 -2.78 16.54
C PRO A 150 -8.21 -1.90 17.75
N GLU A 151 -7.81 -2.34 18.94
CA GLU A 151 -7.92 -1.52 20.15
C GLU A 151 -7.01 -0.29 20.06
N LYS A 152 -7.19 0.67 20.97
CA LYS A 152 -6.28 1.81 21.08
C LYS A 152 -4.86 1.34 21.39
N HIS A 153 -3.89 1.87 20.66
CA HIS A 153 -2.47 1.53 20.78
C HIS A 153 -1.63 2.82 20.82
N GLU A 154 -0.39 2.69 21.31
CA GLU A 154 0.53 3.82 21.47
C GLU A 154 1.27 4.13 20.16
N TYR A 155 1.63 3.11 19.38
CA TYR A 155 2.39 3.26 18.14
C TYR A 155 1.55 2.89 16.94
N ASP A 156 1.31 3.83 16.05
CA ASP A 156 0.70 3.57 14.74
C ASP A 156 1.79 3.16 13.76
N LEU A 157 1.72 1.92 13.29
CA LEU A 157 2.71 1.32 12.40
C LEU A 157 2.32 1.55 10.94
N ALA A 158 3.32 1.88 10.11
CA ALA A 158 3.14 1.92 8.67
C ALA A 158 2.93 0.52 8.07
N LEU A 159 3.50 -0.49 8.73
CA LEU A 159 3.52 -1.89 8.33
C LEU A 159 3.41 -2.78 9.56
N PRO A 160 2.78 -3.96 9.46
CA PRO A 160 2.74 -4.93 10.57
C PRO A 160 4.10 -5.64 10.74
N LEU A 161 5.10 -4.88 11.18
CA LEU A 161 6.49 -5.32 11.39
C LEU A 161 7.03 -4.71 12.70
N VAL A 162 7.63 -5.55 13.54
CA VAL A 162 8.35 -5.14 14.75
C VAL A 162 9.71 -5.81 14.76
N LEU A 163 10.77 -5.01 14.94
CA LEU A 163 12.11 -5.51 15.19
C LEU A 163 12.35 -5.62 16.69
N LEU A 164 12.97 -6.71 17.10
CA LEU A 164 13.19 -7.05 18.49
C LEU A 164 14.68 -7.30 18.73
N GLU A 165 15.21 -6.67 19.76
CA GLU A 165 16.57 -6.86 20.23
C GLU A 165 16.52 -7.45 21.63
N ARG A 166 17.29 -8.52 21.84
CA ARG A 166 17.45 -9.20 23.11
C ARG A 166 18.88 -9.69 23.25
N ALA A 167 19.61 -9.15 24.24
CA ALA A 167 21.06 -9.36 24.33
C ALA A 167 21.72 -9.17 22.94
N ASP A 168 22.44 -10.17 22.44
CA ASP A 168 23.11 -10.13 21.14
C ASP A 168 22.26 -10.66 19.97
N VAL A 169 20.97 -10.96 20.20
CA VAL A 169 20.07 -11.50 19.18
C VAL A 169 19.13 -10.40 18.68
N LYS A 170 19.19 -10.15 17.38
CA LYS A 170 18.24 -9.27 16.69
C LYS A 170 17.32 -10.08 15.79
N SER A 171 16.03 -9.80 15.89
CA SER A 171 14.96 -10.58 15.28
C SER A 171 13.81 -9.68 14.85
N ALA A 172 12.82 -10.26 14.16
CA ALA A 172 11.64 -9.57 13.71
C ALA A 172 10.41 -10.47 13.83
N VAL A 173 9.28 -9.83 14.10
CA VAL A 173 7.94 -10.41 14.01
C VAL A 173 7.15 -9.58 13.02
N MET A 174 6.45 -10.23 12.10
CA MET A 174 5.65 -9.55 11.08
C MET A 174 4.42 -10.36 10.69
N THR A 175 3.37 -9.68 10.23
CA THR A 175 2.15 -10.34 9.73
C THR A 175 1.73 -9.84 8.36
N ASP A 176 0.72 -10.46 7.75
CA ASP A 176 0.17 -9.98 6.49
C ASP A 176 -0.47 -8.58 6.61
N PRO A 177 -0.43 -7.73 5.57
CA PRO A 177 -0.94 -6.37 5.62
C PRO A 177 -2.43 -6.25 5.33
N PHE A 178 -3.14 -7.37 5.11
CA PHE A 178 -4.56 -7.36 4.73
C PHE A 178 -5.50 -7.21 5.93
N PHE A 179 -4.96 -7.12 7.15
CA PHE A 179 -5.77 -6.91 8.35
C PHE A 179 -4.97 -6.17 9.42
N SER A 180 -5.69 -5.42 10.26
CA SER A 180 -5.13 -4.73 11.41
C SER A 180 -4.49 -5.71 12.37
N ALA A 181 -3.23 -5.49 12.73
CA ALA A 181 -2.48 -6.34 13.65
C ALA A 181 -1.95 -5.50 14.81
N GLN A 182 -2.08 -6.00 16.03
CA GLN A 182 -1.50 -5.34 17.20
C GLN A 182 -0.48 -6.24 17.87
N PHE A 183 0.71 -5.73 18.10
CA PHE A 183 1.80 -6.40 18.77
C PHE A 183 1.82 -5.94 20.23
N ASP A 184 1.86 -6.89 21.14
CA ASP A 184 2.03 -6.67 22.58
C ASP A 184 3.22 -7.47 23.11
N CYS A 185 3.43 -7.45 24.43
CA CYS A 185 4.35 -8.34 25.12
C CYS A 185 3.85 -9.81 25.05
N GLY A 186 4.26 -10.51 23.99
CA GLY A 186 4.11 -11.95 23.87
C GLY A 186 3.07 -12.45 22.88
N ALA A 187 2.31 -11.57 22.23
CA ALA A 187 1.28 -11.96 21.28
C ALA A 187 1.08 -10.95 20.14
N VAL A 188 0.46 -11.47 19.08
CA VAL A 188 -0.18 -10.66 18.04
C VAL A 188 -1.69 -10.78 18.18
N ARG A 189 -2.39 -9.65 18.07
CA ARG A 189 -3.84 -9.55 18.19
C ARG A 189 -4.51 -9.14 16.89
N TRP A 190 -5.67 -9.72 16.65
CA TRP A 190 -6.60 -9.30 15.60
C TRP A 190 -8.02 -9.27 16.14
N THR A 191 -8.77 -8.22 15.84
CA THR A 191 -10.18 -8.07 16.25
C THR A 191 -11.09 -8.05 15.03
N TYR A 192 -12.00 -9.02 14.99
CA TYR A 192 -13.04 -9.22 13.98
C TYR A 192 -14.35 -8.60 14.47
N PRO A 193 -14.84 -7.51 13.84
CA PRO A 193 -16.11 -6.90 14.18
C PRO A 193 -17.27 -7.85 13.85
N LYS A 194 -18.27 -7.93 14.72
CA LYS A 194 -19.45 -8.79 14.53
C LYS A 194 -20.25 -8.51 13.26
N GLU A 195 -20.17 -7.29 12.75
CA GLU A 195 -20.89 -6.83 11.57
C GLU A 195 -20.52 -7.69 10.34
N VAL A 196 -19.23 -8.03 10.22
CA VAL A 196 -18.68 -8.88 9.14
C VAL A 196 -18.29 -10.26 9.65
N GLY A 197 -17.57 -10.34 10.77
CA GLY A 197 -16.98 -11.58 11.28
C GLY A 197 -15.88 -12.11 10.36
N PHE A 198 -15.89 -13.41 10.06
CA PHE A 198 -15.01 -14.00 9.05
C PHE A 198 -15.66 -13.90 7.67
N GLU A 199 -14.95 -13.31 6.70
CA GLU A 199 -15.38 -13.33 5.29
C GLU A 199 -15.51 -14.79 4.85
N ASP A 200 -16.64 -15.15 4.23
CA ASP A 200 -16.91 -16.53 3.77
C ASP A 200 -16.72 -17.62 4.85
N ALA A 201 -16.98 -17.28 6.12
CA ALA A 201 -16.84 -18.16 7.28
C ALA A 201 -15.41 -18.66 7.60
N VAL A 202 -14.39 -18.22 6.85
CA VAL A 202 -12.99 -18.60 7.04
C VAL A 202 -12.07 -17.41 6.90
N GLU A 203 -11.19 -17.22 7.87
CA GLU A 203 -10.16 -16.20 7.85
C GLU A 203 -8.76 -16.82 7.89
N LYS A 204 -7.81 -16.23 7.17
CA LYS A 204 -6.42 -16.68 7.14
C LYS A 204 -5.48 -15.55 7.52
N ARG A 205 -4.51 -15.85 8.38
CA ARG A 205 -3.44 -14.94 8.80
C ARG A 205 -2.09 -15.61 8.64
N THR A 206 -1.09 -14.81 8.31
CA THR A 206 0.30 -15.24 8.29
C THR A 206 1.07 -14.48 9.36
N ILE A 207 1.87 -15.21 10.13
CA ILE A 207 2.84 -14.63 11.07
C ILE A 207 4.21 -15.18 10.72
N ILE A 208 5.21 -14.31 10.73
CA ILE A 208 6.60 -14.66 10.49
C ILE A 208 7.44 -14.26 11.71
N GLU A 209 8.23 -15.21 12.19
CA GLU A 209 9.30 -15.01 13.17
C GLU A 209 10.64 -15.33 12.53
N THR A 210 11.58 -14.39 12.62
CA THR A 210 12.89 -14.51 11.97
C THR A 210 13.95 -13.78 12.78
N GLY A 211 15.16 -14.33 12.80
CA GLY A 211 16.37 -13.77 13.38
C GLY A 211 17.26 -13.15 12.32
N HIS A 212 18.43 -12.67 12.75
CA HIS A 212 19.45 -12.05 11.89
C HIS A 212 18.97 -10.78 11.17
N VAL A 213 18.11 -10.00 11.82
CA VAL A 213 17.62 -8.71 11.30
C VAL A 213 18.35 -7.59 12.03
N SER A 214 19.36 -6.99 11.42
CA SER A 214 20.27 -6.05 12.09
C SER A 214 19.67 -4.66 12.35
N ASP A 215 18.74 -4.25 11.49
CA ASP A 215 18.25 -2.88 11.33
C ASP A 215 16.92 -2.86 10.54
N MET A 216 16.37 -1.66 10.33
CA MET A 216 15.13 -1.47 9.57
C MET A 216 15.25 -1.93 8.12
N ASP A 217 16.40 -1.75 7.48
CA ASP A 217 16.61 -2.09 6.07
C ASP A 217 16.53 -3.61 5.85
N SER A 218 17.23 -4.39 6.69
CA SER A 218 17.14 -5.85 6.69
C SER A 218 15.75 -6.34 7.09
N GLY A 219 15.07 -5.64 8.01
CA GLY A 219 13.68 -5.96 8.39
C GLY A 219 12.70 -5.79 7.23
N MET A 220 12.82 -4.69 6.50
CA MET A 220 12.04 -4.40 5.31
C MET A 220 12.33 -5.41 4.19
N SER A 221 13.61 -5.71 3.93
CA SER A 221 14.00 -6.75 2.97
C SER A 221 13.33 -8.09 3.32
N ARG A 222 13.38 -8.48 4.60
CA ARG A 222 12.76 -9.72 5.07
C ARG A 222 11.25 -9.73 4.88
N TYR A 223 10.58 -8.62 5.19
CA TYR A 223 9.14 -8.46 5.01
C TYR A 223 8.71 -8.69 3.56
N TYR A 224 9.46 -8.15 2.59
CA TYR A 224 9.17 -8.38 1.18
C TYR A 224 9.47 -9.81 0.73
N GLN A 225 10.52 -10.46 1.27
CA GLN A 225 10.87 -11.84 0.92
C GLN A 225 9.89 -12.89 1.48
N THR A 226 9.18 -12.58 2.57
CA THR A 226 8.30 -13.53 3.25
C THR A 226 6.83 -13.18 3.08
N ILE A 227 6.40 -12.01 3.59
CA ILE A 227 4.99 -11.59 3.64
C ILE A 227 4.49 -11.15 2.26
N LEU A 228 5.29 -10.36 1.52
CA LEU A 228 4.92 -9.82 0.21
C LEU A 228 5.63 -10.51 -0.96
N LYS A 229 6.00 -11.79 -0.80
CA LYS A 229 6.76 -12.56 -1.80
C LYS A 229 6.07 -12.67 -3.17
N GLU A 230 4.74 -12.54 -3.20
CA GLU A 230 3.92 -12.60 -4.42
C GLU A 230 3.76 -11.23 -5.10
N VAL A 231 4.18 -10.15 -4.46
CA VAL A 231 4.14 -8.81 -5.04
C VAL A 231 5.56 -8.47 -5.51
N PRO A 232 5.79 -8.35 -6.83
CA PRO A 232 7.11 -7.98 -7.33
C PRO A 232 7.49 -6.54 -6.93
N PRO A 233 8.79 -6.19 -6.91
CA PRO A 233 9.20 -4.79 -6.85
C PRO A 233 8.78 -4.07 -8.14
N GLY A 234 8.55 -2.75 -8.03
CA GLY A 234 8.29 -1.90 -9.19
C GLY A 234 9.48 -1.85 -10.16
N PRO A 235 9.24 -1.51 -11.43
CA PRO A 235 10.27 -1.56 -12.46
C PRO A 235 11.36 -0.51 -12.21
N GLU A 236 12.64 -0.89 -12.32
CA GLU A 236 13.77 -0.07 -11.85
C GLU A 236 13.87 1.36 -12.41
N TRP A 237 13.29 1.64 -13.58
CA TRP A 237 13.31 2.97 -14.19
C TRP A 237 12.59 4.03 -13.35
N ILE A 238 11.60 3.64 -12.53
CA ILE A 238 10.86 4.57 -11.67
C ILE A 238 11.80 5.32 -10.71
N LYS A 239 12.92 4.70 -10.33
CA LYS A 239 13.93 5.25 -9.42
C LYS A 239 14.79 6.35 -10.04
N ASP A 240 14.77 6.47 -11.37
CA ASP A 240 15.59 7.41 -12.14
C ASP A 240 14.81 8.67 -12.56
N ILE A 241 13.50 8.72 -12.34
CA ILE A 241 12.66 9.89 -12.62
C ILE A 241 13.03 11.04 -11.67
N ALA A 242 13.29 12.20 -12.27
CA ALA A 242 13.71 13.42 -11.60
C ALA A 242 12.75 14.59 -11.81
N MET A 243 11.82 14.49 -12.76
CA MET A 243 10.69 15.41 -12.92
C MET A 243 9.43 14.63 -13.29
N ILE A 244 8.30 15.06 -12.77
CA ILE A 244 6.99 14.56 -13.14
C ILE A 244 6.10 15.71 -13.59
N GLY A 245 5.26 15.43 -14.58
CA GLY A 245 4.25 16.35 -15.09
C GLY A 245 2.88 15.71 -15.04
N TYR A 246 1.87 16.46 -14.62
CA TYR A 246 0.48 16.01 -14.63
C TYR A 246 -0.36 17.00 -15.45
N ASP A 247 -1.01 16.54 -16.52
CA ASP A 247 -1.81 17.39 -17.39
C ASP A 247 -3.28 17.00 -17.31
N TYR A 248 -4.13 17.90 -16.79
CA TYR A 248 -5.57 17.71 -16.74
C TYR A 248 -6.27 18.32 -17.95
N MET A 249 -5.92 17.79 -19.14
CA MET A 249 -6.41 18.28 -20.45
C MET A 249 -6.33 19.81 -20.57
N SER A 250 -5.20 20.40 -20.23
CA SER A 250 -5.03 21.87 -20.19
C SER A 250 -5.17 22.52 -21.57
N ASP A 251 -5.63 23.78 -21.60
CA ASP A 251 -5.89 24.57 -22.82
C ASP A 251 -6.57 23.75 -23.93
N GLN A 252 -7.70 23.11 -23.61
CA GLN A 252 -8.46 22.30 -24.58
C GLN A 252 -7.61 21.14 -25.16
N GLY A 253 -6.72 20.57 -24.35
CA GLY A 253 -5.77 19.53 -24.72
C GLY A 253 -4.52 20.02 -25.48
N ARG A 254 -4.36 21.33 -25.70
CA ARG A 254 -3.16 21.88 -26.38
C ARG A 254 -1.99 22.13 -25.44
N GLY A 255 -2.25 22.34 -24.15
CA GLY A 255 -1.19 22.59 -23.17
C GLY A 255 -0.20 21.43 -23.06
N TRP A 256 -0.68 20.18 -23.22
CA TRP A 256 0.18 18.98 -23.35
C TRP A 256 1.30 19.17 -24.38
N TYR A 257 0.95 19.57 -25.60
CA TYR A 257 1.92 19.75 -26.69
C TYR A 257 2.84 20.94 -26.46
N ALA A 258 2.28 22.07 -26.00
CA ALA A 258 3.04 23.29 -25.75
C ALA A 258 4.11 23.07 -24.64
N ASP A 259 3.74 22.37 -23.57
CA ASP A 259 4.62 22.05 -22.46
C ASP A 259 5.74 21.11 -22.91
N ILE A 260 5.42 20.05 -23.66
CA ILE A 260 6.40 19.12 -24.23
C ILE A 260 7.39 19.84 -25.16
N ASP A 261 6.91 20.70 -26.06
CA ASP A 261 7.78 21.46 -26.97
C ASP A 261 8.68 22.44 -26.24
N THR A 262 8.19 22.97 -25.13
CA THR A 262 8.99 23.84 -24.28
C THR A 262 10.02 23.02 -23.51
N LEU A 263 9.65 21.90 -22.91
CA LEU A 263 10.56 21.01 -22.19
C LEU A 263 11.71 20.53 -23.08
N VAL A 264 11.45 20.17 -24.34
CA VAL A 264 12.49 19.77 -25.32
C VAL A 264 13.58 20.84 -25.51
N LYS A 265 13.22 22.12 -25.40
CA LYS A 265 14.16 23.26 -25.52
C LYS A 265 15.02 23.45 -24.28
N TRP A 266 14.53 23.01 -23.11
CA TRP A 266 15.18 23.22 -21.81
C TRP A 266 15.86 21.97 -21.26
N ILE A 267 15.48 20.78 -21.74
CA ILE A 267 15.99 19.48 -21.29
C ILE A 267 16.67 18.77 -22.46
N SER A 268 17.94 18.43 -22.23
CA SER A 268 18.75 17.68 -23.20
C SER A 268 18.11 16.34 -23.55
N GLU A 269 18.25 15.89 -24.79
CA GLU A 269 17.70 14.61 -25.23
C GLU A 269 18.10 13.43 -24.33
N SER A 270 19.36 13.41 -23.87
CA SER A 270 19.87 12.39 -22.96
C SER A 270 19.20 12.36 -21.58
N ASP A 271 18.53 13.43 -21.16
CA ASP A 271 17.88 13.51 -19.84
C ASP A 271 16.35 13.34 -19.89
N ARG A 272 15.73 13.36 -21.07
CA ARG A 272 14.25 13.37 -21.19
C ARG A 272 13.60 12.10 -20.64
N HIS A 273 14.30 10.97 -20.66
CA HIS A 273 13.85 9.72 -20.05
C HIS A 273 13.71 9.80 -18.52
N LYS A 274 14.24 10.85 -17.88
CA LYS A 274 14.09 11.14 -16.45
C LYS A 274 12.88 12.02 -16.14
N VAL A 275 12.06 12.33 -17.14
CA VAL A 275 10.83 13.11 -16.98
C VAL A 275 9.64 12.22 -17.33
N ALA A 276 8.73 12.03 -16.39
CA ALA A 276 7.50 11.28 -16.60
C ALA A 276 6.30 12.23 -16.69
N LEU A 277 5.53 12.15 -17.77
CA LEU A 277 4.36 12.99 -18.02
C LEU A 277 3.10 12.12 -17.95
N CYS A 278 2.19 12.43 -17.04
CA CYS A 278 0.93 11.74 -16.87
C CYS A 278 -0.19 12.47 -17.62
N LEU A 279 -0.83 11.75 -18.54
CA LEU A 279 -2.03 12.21 -19.22
C LEU A 279 -3.24 11.97 -18.31
N HIS A 280 -3.74 13.03 -17.68
CA HIS A 280 -4.94 13.01 -16.85
C HIS A 280 -6.14 13.53 -17.64
N GLY A 281 -7.33 13.05 -17.27
CA GLY A 281 -8.58 13.57 -17.81
C GLY A 281 -8.81 13.21 -19.27
N TRP A 282 -8.14 12.20 -19.82
CA TRP A 282 -8.34 11.72 -21.18
C TRP A 282 -9.73 11.07 -21.38
N TYR A 283 -10.39 10.68 -20.29
CA TYR A 283 -11.64 9.93 -20.28
C TYR A 283 -12.88 10.83 -20.42
N ASP A 284 -14.06 10.22 -20.41
CA ASP A 284 -15.34 10.91 -20.55
C ASP A 284 -15.95 11.35 -19.21
N ILE A 285 -16.08 10.43 -18.25
CA ILE A 285 -16.75 10.64 -16.96
C ILE A 285 -16.24 9.66 -15.89
N VAL A 286 -16.17 10.15 -14.65
CA VAL A 286 -15.84 9.34 -13.46
C VAL A 286 -16.85 8.21 -13.27
N GLY A 287 -16.33 6.99 -13.16
CA GLY A 287 -17.09 5.75 -12.99
C GLY A 287 -17.37 4.97 -14.28
N ARG A 288 -17.13 5.56 -15.47
CA ARG A 288 -17.25 4.86 -16.77
C ARG A 288 -15.91 4.76 -17.50
N TYR A 289 -15.13 5.84 -17.51
CA TYR A 289 -13.78 5.87 -18.09
C TYR A 289 -13.69 5.35 -19.54
N CYS A 290 -14.66 5.74 -20.37
CA CYS A 290 -14.83 5.28 -21.76
C CYS A 290 -14.97 3.76 -21.92
N TYR A 291 -15.16 3.00 -20.84
CA TYR A 291 -15.29 1.56 -20.88
C TYR A 291 -16.74 1.14 -21.12
N ASN A 292 -16.93 0.28 -22.12
CA ASN A 292 -18.21 -0.28 -22.47
C ASN A 292 -18.29 -1.73 -21.97
N GLU A 293 -19.03 -1.95 -20.89
CA GLU A 293 -19.19 -3.26 -20.27
C GLU A 293 -19.85 -4.30 -21.18
N GLN A 294 -20.66 -3.87 -22.15
CA GLN A 294 -21.35 -4.79 -23.06
C GLN A 294 -20.40 -5.36 -24.11
N THR A 295 -19.46 -4.55 -24.59
CA THR A 295 -18.47 -4.97 -25.60
C THR A 295 -17.16 -5.45 -25.00
N GLY A 296 -16.89 -5.09 -23.74
CA GLY A 296 -15.62 -5.35 -23.07
C GLY A 296 -14.46 -4.54 -23.64
N ARG A 297 -14.75 -3.39 -24.25
CA ARG A 297 -13.77 -2.53 -24.94
C ARG A 297 -13.92 -1.07 -24.52
N LEU A 298 -12.90 -0.27 -24.81
CA LEU A 298 -13.03 1.19 -24.78
C LEU A 298 -13.84 1.66 -25.98
N ASP A 299 -14.56 2.76 -25.82
CA ASP A 299 -15.23 3.42 -26.94
C ASP A 299 -14.20 4.02 -27.91
N GLU A 300 -14.54 4.05 -29.20
CA GLU A 300 -13.69 4.64 -30.24
C GLU A 300 -13.65 6.17 -30.15
N THR A 301 -14.78 6.78 -29.75
CA THR A 301 -14.94 8.23 -29.54
C THR A 301 -15.80 8.54 -28.33
N TRP A 302 -15.56 9.68 -27.69
CA TRP A 302 -16.31 10.15 -26.53
C TRP A 302 -16.23 11.67 -26.36
N ILE A 303 -17.13 12.23 -25.55
CA ILE A 303 -17.03 13.62 -25.11
C ILE A 303 -16.29 13.67 -23.78
N ASN A 304 -15.13 14.32 -23.79
CA ASN A 304 -14.42 14.70 -22.59
C ASN A 304 -15.17 15.82 -21.87
N ARG A 305 -15.71 15.55 -20.68
CA ARG A 305 -16.54 16.53 -19.96
C ARG A 305 -15.76 17.63 -19.27
N ILE A 306 -14.47 17.40 -19.01
CA ILE A 306 -13.59 18.36 -18.36
C ILE A 306 -13.47 19.62 -19.21
N ARG A 307 -13.32 19.44 -20.53
CA ARG A 307 -13.16 20.55 -21.49
C ARG A 307 -14.31 20.69 -22.49
N GLY A 308 -15.23 19.74 -22.53
CA GLY A 308 -16.35 19.74 -23.47
C GLY A 308 -15.93 19.43 -24.91
N MET A 309 -14.84 18.68 -25.08
CA MET A 309 -14.26 18.36 -26.39
C MET A 309 -14.54 16.90 -26.78
N GLU A 310 -14.73 16.66 -28.07
CA GLU A 310 -14.75 15.30 -28.61
C GLU A 310 -13.31 14.76 -28.69
N LEU A 311 -13.13 13.54 -28.22
CA LEU A 311 -11.87 12.79 -28.28
C LEU A 311 -12.11 11.43 -28.90
N SER A 312 -11.06 10.87 -29.47
CA SER A 312 -11.02 9.51 -29.98
C SER A 312 -9.82 8.73 -29.42
N LEU A 313 -9.84 7.40 -29.58
CA LEU A 313 -8.64 6.58 -29.29
C LEU A 313 -7.42 7.10 -30.07
N ALA A 314 -7.60 7.45 -31.35
CA ALA A 314 -6.53 7.98 -32.19
C ALA A 314 -5.93 9.28 -31.63
N ASP A 315 -6.74 10.16 -31.03
CA ASP A 315 -6.27 11.39 -30.38
C ASP A 315 -5.37 11.08 -29.17
N ILE A 316 -5.72 10.06 -28.40
CA ILE A 316 -4.95 9.65 -27.22
C ILE A 316 -3.63 8.98 -27.63
N HIS A 317 -3.66 8.06 -28.60
CA HIS A 317 -2.44 7.47 -29.18
C HIS A 317 -1.51 8.54 -29.73
N HIS A 318 -2.05 9.55 -30.42
CA HIS A 318 -1.26 10.66 -30.93
C HIS A 318 -0.57 11.44 -29.80
N ARG A 319 -1.27 11.74 -28.69
CA ARG A 319 -0.69 12.44 -27.52
C ARG A 319 0.43 11.65 -26.86
N ILE A 320 0.23 10.35 -26.68
CA ILE A 320 1.21 9.44 -26.10
C ILE A 320 2.46 9.39 -27.00
N THR A 321 2.26 9.12 -28.30
CA THR A 321 3.34 9.05 -29.29
C THR A 321 4.11 10.37 -29.35
N TYR A 322 3.42 11.51 -29.32
CA TYR A 322 4.05 12.83 -29.37
C TYR A 322 5.10 13.06 -28.27
N ALA A 323 4.79 12.65 -27.03
CA ALA A 323 5.70 12.76 -25.90
C ALA A 323 6.84 11.73 -25.98
N ARG A 324 6.51 10.49 -26.36
CA ARG A 324 7.49 9.39 -26.47
C ARG A 324 8.54 9.63 -27.55
N ASP A 325 8.13 10.10 -28.72
CA ASP A 325 9.03 10.41 -29.83
C ASP A 325 10.05 11.50 -29.46
N LYS A 326 9.76 12.30 -28.43
CA LYS A 326 10.66 13.30 -27.88
C LYS A 326 11.54 12.78 -26.75
N GLY A 327 11.36 11.52 -26.33
CA GLY A 327 12.18 10.84 -25.33
C GLY A 327 11.62 10.88 -23.91
N PHE A 328 10.37 11.32 -23.71
CA PHE A 328 9.75 11.38 -22.39
C PHE A 328 9.13 10.04 -21.99
N VAL A 329 9.09 9.79 -20.68
CA VAL A 329 8.29 8.70 -20.10
C VAL A 329 6.84 9.18 -20.05
N VAL A 330 5.90 8.34 -20.49
CA VAL A 330 4.47 8.69 -20.49
C VAL A 330 3.72 7.77 -19.54
N LEU A 331 2.88 8.36 -18.70
CA LEU A 331 1.95 7.67 -17.82
C LEU A 331 0.51 8.02 -18.23
N MET A 332 -0.43 7.18 -17.84
CA MET A 332 -1.84 7.39 -18.11
C MET A 332 -2.65 7.28 -16.84
N TYR A 333 -3.57 8.21 -16.63
CA TYR A 333 -4.51 8.11 -15.53
C TYR A 333 -5.40 6.87 -15.67
N PHE A 334 -5.54 6.11 -14.60
CA PHE A 334 -6.35 4.90 -14.55
C PHE A 334 -7.79 5.20 -14.14
N ALA A 335 -7.98 5.70 -12.91
CA ALA A 335 -9.29 5.99 -12.32
C ALA A 335 -9.16 6.89 -11.09
N ASP A 336 -10.31 7.42 -10.66
CA ASP A 336 -10.51 8.29 -9.50
C ASP A 336 -11.04 7.44 -8.34
N GLY A 337 -10.12 6.75 -7.67
CA GLY A 337 -10.43 5.79 -6.61
C GLY A 337 -11.48 4.78 -7.04
N LEU A 338 -12.52 4.65 -6.22
CA LEU A 338 -13.73 3.87 -6.55
C LEU A 338 -14.94 4.78 -6.75
N LEU A 339 -14.73 6.03 -7.15
CA LEU A 339 -15.81 6.98 -7.36
C LEU A 339 -16.61 6.68 -8.62
N SER A 340 -17.86 7.13 -8.60
CA SER A 340 -18.74 7.10 -9.76
C SER A 340 -19.77 8.22 -9.68
N SER A 341 -20.34 8.53 -10.84
CA SER A 341 -21.37 9.56 -11.01
C SER A 341 -22.79 8.99 -10.86
N LYS A 342 -23.66 9.63 -10.06
CA LYS A 342 -25.07 9.22 -9.91
C LYS A 342 -25.87 9.34 -11.22
N GLY A 343 -25.45 10.22 -12.12
CA GLY A 343 -26.08 10.44 -13.41
C GLY A 343 -25.74 9.41 -14.49
N LEU A 344 -24.89 8.42 -14.19
CA LEU A 344 -24.63 7.33 -15.13
C LEU A 344 -25.84 6.39 -15.26
N PRO A 345 -26.13 5.88 -16.47
CA PRO A 345 -27.14 4.85 -16.63
C PRO A 345 -26.75 3.59 -15.86
N GLY A 346 -27.74 2.85 -15.36
CA GLY A 346 -27.48 1.59 -14.65
C GLY A 346 -26.99 1.75 -13.21
N LEU A 347 -27.19 2.93 -12.59
CA LEU A 347 -26.95 3.13 -11.16
C LEU A 347 -27.61 2.01 -10.34
N ASN A 348 -26.79 1.25 -9.61
CA ASN A 348 -27.26 0.18 -8.73
C ASN A 348 -27.04 0.59 -7.26
N PRO A 349 -28.11 0.89 -6.50
CA PRO A 349 -28.00 1.27 -5.09
C PRO A 349 -27.23 0.27 -4.23
N ALA A 350 -27.24 -1.03 -4.56
CA ALA A 350 -26.51 -2.05 -3.82
C ALA A 350 -24.98 -1.95 -3.94
N GLN A 351 -24.48 -1.18 -4.92
CA GLN A 351 -23.06 -0.92 -5.12
C GLN A 351 -22.59 0.37 -4.43
N ILE A 352 -23.51 1.20 -3.94
CA ILE A 352 -23.18 2.48 -3.31
C ILE A 352 -22.73 2.20 -1.88
N LEU A 353 -21.55 2.71 -1.53
CA LEU A 353 -21.06 2.73 -0.15
C LEU A 353 -21.59 3.95 0.59
N GLU A 354 -21.27 5.13 0.08
CA GLU A 354 -21.68 6.42 0.63
C GLU A 354 -21.63 7.50 -0.46
N GLU A 355 -22.34 8.61 -0.23
CA GLU A 355 -22.29 9.78 -1.12
C GLU A 355 -21.08 10.65 -0.82
N GLY A 356 -20.58 11.37 -1.83
CA GLY A 356 -19.43 12.26 -1.70
C GLY A 356 -18.16 11.75 -2.39
N GLY A 357 -17.07 12.50 -2.21
CA GLY A 357 -15.82 12.37 -2.97
C GLY A 357 -15.58 13.58 -3.88
N TRP A 358 -14.62 13.45 -4.79
CA TRP A 358 -14.33 14.42 -5.83
C TRP A 358 -15.59 14.84 -6.60
N ASN A 359 -15.79 16.14 -6.74
CA ASN A 359 -16.94 16.72 -7.44
C ASN A 359 -16.47 17.71 -8.50
N GLY A 360 -15.82 17.18 -9.53
CA GLY A 360 -15.30 17.92 -10.68
C GLY A 360 -16.26 18.01 -11.87
N PRO A 361 -15.81 18.64 -12.98
CA PRO A 361 -16.59 18.77 -14.21
C PRO A 361 -16.88 17.43 -14.91
N ASP A 362 -16.12 16.39 -14.57
CA ASP A 362 -16.24 15.00 -15.01
C ASP A 362 -17.19 14.15 -14.18
N VAL A 363 -17.99 14.77 -13.30
CA VAL A 363 -19.01 14.11 -12.49
C VAL A 363 -20.41 14.55 -12.91
N ILE A 364 -21.35 13.61 -13.09
CA ILE A 364 -22.76 13.91 -13.38
C ILE A 364 -23.65 13.48 -12.22
N GLY A 365 -24.53 14.39 -11.77
CA GLY A 365 -25.54 14.08 -10.74
C GLY A 365 -24.97 13.95 -9.33
N GLY A 366 -23.68 14.26 -9.15
CA GLY A 366 -22.95 14.14 -7.89
C GLY A 366 -22.19 12.82 -7.74
N PRO A 367 -21.09 12.82 -6.95
CA PRO A 367 -20.26 11.64 -6.77
C PRO A 367 -20.79 10.70 -5.68
N TYR A 368 -20.42 9.44 -5.80
CA TYR A 368 -20.55 8.45 -4.74
C TYR A 368 -19.39 7.46 -4.78
N LYS A 369 -19.04 6.91 -3.61
CA LYS A 369 -18.05 5.84 -3.49
C LYS A 369 -18.71 4.50 -3.75
N ARG A 370 -18.09 3.64 -4.57
CA ARG A 370 -18.55 2.27 -4.79
C ARG A 370 -17.99 1.33 -3.73
N ASN A 371 -18.77 0.33 -3.32
CA ASN A 371 -18.39 -0.67 -2.33
C ASN A 371 -17.47 -1.74 -2.97
N PRO A 372 -16.16 -1.81 -2.65
CA PRO A 372 -15.25 -2.80 -3.23
C PRO A 372 -15.55 -4.25 -2.82
N ALA A 373 -16.32 -4.49 -1.75
CA ALA A 373 -16.77 -5.82 -1.38
C ALA A 373 -17.88 -6.35 -2.31
N CYS A 374 -18.43 -5.50 -3.19
CA CYS A 374 -19.40 -5.92 -4.20
C CYS A 374 -18.65 -6.54 -5.41
N PRO A 375 -18.86 -7.83 -5.74
CA PRO A 375 -18.13 -8.49 -6.83
C PRO A 375 -18.24 -7.79 -8.18
N GLU A 376 -19.38 -7.14 -8.44
CA GLU A 376 -19.66 -6.39 -9.66
C GLU A 376 -18.79 -5.12 -9.75
N VAL A 377 -18.50 -4.46 -8.63
CA VAL A 377 -17.58 -3.30 -8.59
C VAL A 377 -16.16 -3.76 -8.87
N ALA A 378 -15.67 -4.80 -8.19
CA ALA A 378 -14.36 -5.37 -8.46
C ALA A 378 -14.25 -5.92 -9.90
N GLY A 379 -15.32 -6.52 -10.41
CA GLY A 379 -15.43 -7.03 -11.78
C GLY A 379 -15.30 -5.92 -12.82
N PHE A 380 -15.99 -4.79 -12.61
CA PHE A 380 -15.89 -3.62 -13.48
C PHE A 380 -14.43 -3.16 -13.63
N TYR A 381 -13.74 -2.85 -12.52
CA TYR A 381 -12.36 -2.32 -12.58
C TYR A 381 -11.37 -3.33 -13.17
N LYS A 382 -11.58 -4.63 -12.92
CA LYS A 382 -10.78 -5.69 -13.53
C LYS A 382 -10.97 -5.77 -15.04
N ASN A 383 -12.20 -5.70 -15.53
CA ASN A 383 -12.47 -5.78 -16.96
C ASN A 383 -12.03 -4.49 -17.67
N TYR A 384 -12.27 -3.34 -17.05
CA TYR A 384 -11.75 -2.06 -17.48
C TYR A 384 -10.21 -2.07 -17.58
N ALA A 385 -9.50 -2.55 -16.56
CA ALA A 385 -8.05 -2.67 -16.59
C ALA A 385 -7.57 -3.54 -17.76
N ARG A 386 -8.23 -4.66 -18.05
CA ARG A 386 -7.88 -5.49 -19.20
C ARG A 386 -8.06 -4.74 -20.52
N ALA A 387 -9.17 -4.03 -20.70
CA ALA A 387 -9.42 -3.24 -21.90
C ALA A 387 -8.40 -2.11 -22.05
N LEU A 388 -8.17 -1.33 -20.99
CA LEU A 388 -7.23 -0.21 -20.97
C LEU A 388 -5.79 -0.68 -21.22
N PHE A 389 -5.36 -1.75 -20.56
CA PHE A 389 -3.98 -2.24 -20.72
C PHE A 389 -3.78 -2.91 -22.08
N ALA A 390 -4.79 -3.58 -22.63
CA ALA A 390 -4.72 -4.10 -23.99
C ALA A 390 -4.51 -2.98 -25.02
N GLU A 391 -5.16 -1.84 -24.81
CA GLU A 391 -5.06 -0.68 -25.70
C GLU A 391 -3.74 0.07 -25.52
N PHE A 392 -3.39 0.48 -24.29
CA PHE A 392 -2.36 1.50 -24.06
C PHE A 392 -1.07 1.00 -23.41
N ALA A 393 -1.05 -0.17 -22.75
CA ALA A 393 0.18 -0.66 -22.10
C ALA A 393 1.36 -0.94 -23.08
N PRO A 394 1.13 -1.24 -24.38
CA PRO A 394 2.22 -1.26 -25.36
C PRO A 394 2.93 0.09 -25.50
N GLU A 395 2.23 1.19 -25.25
CA GLU A 395 2.72 2.53 -25.52
C GLU A 395 3.16 3.29 -24.27
N VAL A 396 2.41 3.21 -23.17
CA VAL A 396 2.75 3.95 -21.94
C VAL A 396 3.72 3.18 -21.06
N SER A 397 4.39 3.89 -20.15
CA SER A 397 5.31 3.29 -19.17
C SER A 397 4.62 2.87 -17.87
N GLY A 398 3.44 3.42 -17.60
CA GLY A 398 2.66 3.03 -16.44
C GLY A 398 1.32 3.73 -16.33
N PHE A 399 0.58 3.38 -15.29
CA PHE A 399 -0.76 3.88 -15.00
C PHE A 399 -0.85 4.40 -13.57
N VAL A 400 -1.66 5.44 -13.36
CA VAL A 400 -1.85 6.09 -12.06
C VAL A 400 -3.29 5.90 -11.60
N TRP A 401 -3.51 5.09 -10.56
CA TRP A 401 -4.78 5.01 -9.87
C TRP A 401 -4.80 6.06 -8.76
N ASP A 402 -5.53 7.13 -9.02
CA ASP A 402 -5.60 8.26 -8.11
C ASP A 402 -6.66 8.02 -7.03
N GLU A 403 -6.66 8.87 -6.00
CA GLU A 403 -7.74 8.93 -5.01
C GLU A 403 -8.07 7.59 -4.30
N THR A 404 -7.11 6.66 -4.26
CA THR A 404 -7.30 5.34 -3.63
C THR A 404 -7.59 5.43 -2.13
N PHE A 405 -7.27 6.58 -1.53
CA PHE A 405 -7.48 6.92 -0.13
C PHE A 405 -8.95 7.09 0.29
N TYR A 406 -9.91 7.17 -0.65
CA TYR A 406 -11.34 7.26 -0.30
C TYR A 406 -11.87 6.06 0.48
N ILE A 407 -11.22 4.90 0.33
CA ILE A 407 -11.46 3.73 1.17
C ILE A 407 -10.44 3.75 2.31
N GLN A 408 -10.93 4.10 3.51
CA GLN A 408 -10.11 4.23 4.72
C GLN A 408 -10.02 2.91 5.50
N ALA A 409 -9.02 2.82 6.37
CA ALA A 409 -8.75 1.69 7.24
C ALA A 409 -9.93 1.46 8.19
N GLY A 410 -10.37 0.21 8.30
CA GLY A 410 -11.49 -0.20 9.15
C GLY A 410 -12.88 0.09 8.58
N MET A 411 -12.99 0.67 7.37
CA MET A 411 -14.30 0.85 6.72
C MET A 411 -14.95 -0.50 6.44
N LEU A 412 -16.24 -0.59 6.78
CA LEU A 412 -17.06 -1.78 6.57
C LEU A 412 -18.09 -1.53 5.47
N GLY A 413 -18.42 -2.59 4.74
CA GLY A 413 -19.47 -2.57 3.73
C GLY A 413 -20.86 -2.33 4.31
N THR A 414 -21.82 -2.11 3.41
CA THR A 414 -23.23 -1.93 3.77
C THR A 414 -23.84 -3.22 4.32
N ARG A 415 -25.06 -3.15 4.85
CA ARG A 415 -25.77 -4.34 5.34
C ARG A 415 -26.05 -5.34 4.22
N GLU A 416 -26.32 -4.84 3.02
CA GLU A 416 -26.62 -5.60 1.82
C GLU A 416 -25.37 -6.28 1.25
N ARG A 417 -24.22 -5.61 1.37
CA ARG A 417 -22.91 -6.08 0.90
C ARG A 417 -21.86 -5.87 2.00
N PRO A 418 -21.90 -6.68 3.08
CA PRO A 418 -20.94 -6.57 4.17
C PRO A 418 -19.57 -7.05 3.72
N GLY A 419 -18.52 -6.52 4.33
CA GLY A 419 -17.14 -6.87 4.01
C GLY A 419 -16.18 -5.85 4.60
N TYR A 420 -14.89 -6.17 4.54
CA TYR A 420 -13.83 -5.23 4.95
C TYR A 420 -13.33 -4.48 3.71
N LEU A 421 -13.67 -3.20 3.61
CA LEU A 421 -13.57 -2.48 2.32
C LEU A 421 -12.14 -2.17 1.93
N ASP A 422 -11.32 -1.77 2.88
CA ASP A 422 -9.89 -1.57 2.72
C ASP A 422 -9.18 -2.84 2.25
N ARG A 423 -9.46 -3.99 2.88
CA ARG A 423 -8.93 -5.29 2.46
C ARG A 423 -9.43 -5.70 1.07
N ALA A 424 -10.71 -5.49 0.77
CA ALA A 424 -11.26 -5.76 -0.56
C ALA A 424 -10.58 -4.88 -1.62
N HIS A 425 -10.32 -3.61 -1.31
CA HIS A 425 -9.64 -2.68 -2.20
C HIS A 425 -8.15 -3.04 -2.37
N MET A 426 -7.45 -3.40 -1.29
CA MET A 426 -6.08 -3.94 -1.33
C MET A 426 -5.99 -5.15 -2.26
N ARG A 427 -6.90 -6.12 -2.14
CA ARG A 427 -6.96 -7.29 -3.03
C ARG A 427 -7.20 -6.87 -4.48
N LEU A 428 -8.11 -5.93 -4.73
CA LEU A 428 -8.38 -5.40 -6.07
C LEU A 428 -7.13 -4.76 -6.69
N ILE A 429 -6.40 -3.94 -5.93
CA ILE A 429 -5.15 -3.30 -6.39
C ILE A 429 -4.09 -4.36 -6.72
N LYS A 430 -3.88 -5.36 -5.85
CA LYS A 430 -2.97 -6.49 -6.13
C LYS A 430 -3.35 -7.21 -7.42
N GLU A 431 -4.65 -7.47 -7.63
CA GLU A 431 -5.14 -8.15 -8.82
C GLU A 431 -4.93 -7.31 -10.09
N ILE A 432 -5.18 -6.00 -10.05
CA ILE A 432 -4.98 -5.11 -11.22
C ILE A 432 -3.50 -4.93 -11.55
N ALA A 433 -2.64 -4.73 -10.55
CA ALA A 433 -1.19 -4.69 -10.77
C ALA A 433 -0.69 -6.00 -11.40
N SER A 434 -1.17 -7.15 -10.91
CA SER A 434 -0.83 -8.46 -11.48
C SER A 434 -1.31 -8.64 -12.93
N ILE A 435 -2.50 -8.13 -13.27
CA ILE A 435 -2.99 -8.10 -14.67
C ILE A 435 -2.03 -7.29 -15.54
N LEU A 436 -1.61 -6.09 -15.09
CA LEU A 436 -0.65 -5.28 -15.83
C LEU A 436 0.67 -6.01 -16.02
N HIS A 437 1.26 -6.55 -14.96
CA HIS A 437 2.56 -7.23 -15.02
C HIS A 437 2.52 -8.48 -15.90
N THR A 438 1.38 -9.16 -15.97
CA THR A 438 1.17 -10.30 -16.86
C THR A 438 1.07 -9.86 -18.33
N MET A 439 0.33 -8.78 -18.61
CA MET A 439 0.08 -8.31 -19.98
C MET A 439 1.25 -7.50 -20.56
N ALA A 440 1.93 -6.71 -19.73
CA ALA A 440 3.00 -5.80 -20.11
C ALA A 440 4.06 -5.72 -18.99
N PRO A 441 4.98 -6.72 -18.92
CA PRO A 441 6.09 -6.69 -17.96
C PRO A 441 6.93 -5.41 -18.08
N GLY A 442 7.34 -4.85 -16.94
CA GLY A 442 8.15 -3.64 -16.87
C GLY A 442 7.36 -2.32 -16.87
N ARG A 443 6.02 -2.38 -16.98
CA ARG A 443 5.13 -1.24 -16.75
C ARG A 443 4.85 -1.07 -15.26
N ALA A 444 4.66 0.18 -14.84
CA ALA A 444 4.35 0.51 -13.45
C ALA A 444 2.85 0.77 -13.25
N PHE A 445 2.31 0.37 -12.10
CA PHE A 445 0.98 0.71 -11.62
C PHE A 445 1.12 1.44 -10.28
N PHE A 446 0.70 2.71 -10.22
CA PHE A 446 0.81 3.55 -9.03
C PHE A 446 -0.55 3.66 -8.34
N THR A 447 -0.55 3.70 -7.00
CA THR A 447 -1.71 4.10 -6.19
C THR A 447 -1.55 5.54 -5.71
N SER A 448 -2.58 6.09 -5.07
CA SER A 448 -2.55 7.42 -4.45
C SER A 448 -2.97 7.27 -2.99
N ASP A 449 -1.98 7.01 -2.15
CA ASP A 449 -2.12 6.79 -0.71
C ASP A 449 -2.02 8.15 0.02
N ASP A 450 -2.91 9.08 -0.31
CA ASP A 450 -2.89 10.42 0.27
C ASP A 450 -3.60 10.48 1.62
N ILE A 451 -2.88 10.87 2.65
CA ILE A 451 -3.40 10.99 4.02
C ILE A 451 -4.16 12.31 4.27
N SER A 452 -4.35 13.14 3.25
CA SER A 452 -5.10 14.40 3.34
C SER A 452 -5.86 14.72 2.05
N ASP A 453 -7.09 15.20 2.16
CA ASP A 453 -7.83 15.76 1.02
C ASP A 453 -8.62 17.02 1.41
N GLY A 454 -8.27 17.65 2.54
CA GLY A 454 -9.00 18.82 3.05
C GLY A 454 -10.45 18.55 3.48
N THR A 455 -10.98 17.33 3.31
CA THR A 455 -12.34 16.96 3.70
C THR A 455 -12.40 15.83 4.74
N ASN A 456 -11.40 14.94 4.81
CA ASN A 456 -11.36 13.77 5.70
C ASN A 456 -9.93 13.31 6.06
N ALA A 457 -9.03 14.24 6.41
CA ALA A 457 -7.67 13.95 6.88
C ALA A 457 -7.66 13.22 8.25
N THR A 458 -7.95 11.92 8.26
CA THR A 458 -7.95 11.09 9.48
C THR A 458 -6.61 10.37 9.70
N GLY A 459 -5.69 10.45 8.73
CA GLY A 459 -4.48 9.63 8.69
C GLY A 459 -4.78 8.14 8.64
N GLN A 460 -6.00 7.72 8.30
CA GLN A 460 -6.45 6.32 8.29
C GLN A 460 -6.38 5.70 6.90
N VAL A 461 -5.44 6.09 6.04
CA VAL A 461 -5.30 5.44 4.73
C VAL A 461 -4.53 4.12 4.90
N PRO A 462 -5.05 2.99 4.39
CA PRO A 462 -4.29 1.76 4.23
C PRO A 462 -3.12 1.98 3.25
N PRO A 463 -1.97 1.31 3.45
CA PRO A 463 -0.81 1.44 2.58
C PRO A 463 -1.00 0.63 1.28
N TYR A 464 -1.90 1.05 0.41
CA TYR A 464 -2.20 0.35 -0.85
C TYR A 464 -0.98 0.21 -1.76
N ALA A 465 -0.03 1.15 -1.70
CA ALA A 465 1.20 1.13 -2.47
C ALA A 465 2.09 -0.11 -2.19
N LEU A 466 1.85 -0.84 -1.08
CA LEU A 466 2.50 -2.13 -0.83
C LEU A 466 2.17 -3.20 -1.88
N LEU A 467 1.02 -3.05 -2.55
CA LEU A 467 0.47 -4.00 -3.52
C LEU A 467 0.61 -3.51 -4.96
N ALA A 468 1.36 -2.42 -5.15
CA ALA A 468 1.57 -1.72 -6.41
C ALA A 468 3.07 -1.38 -6.62
N ASP A 469 3.38 -0.64 -7.68
CA ASP A 469 4.76 -0.32 -8.07
C ASP A 469 5.27 1.01 -7.48
N GLY A 470 4.44 1.67 -6.67
CA GLY A 470 4.76 2.92 -5.98
C GLY A 470 3.51 3.75 -5.73
N CYS A 471 3.73 4.99 -5.31
CA CYS A 471 2.67 5.94 -5.02
C CYS A 471 2.85 7.21 -5.86
N TYR A 472 1.76 7.69 -6.46
CA TYR A 472 1.64 9.00 -7.08
C TYR A 472 0.46 9.70 -6.41
N GLN A 473 0.75 10.44 -5.35
CA GLN A 473 -0.25 11.05 -4.47
C GLN A 473 -0.90 12.30 -5.10
N ASP A 474 -2.13 12.59 -4.72
CA ASP A 474 -2.78 13.90 -4.94
C ASP A 474 -2.54 14.89 -3.76
N SER A 475 -1.35 14.81 -3.14
CA SER A 475 -1.08 15.47 -1.86
C SER A 475 -0.61 16.92 -1.99
N GLY A 476 -0.64 17.47 -3.21
CA GLY A 476 -0.15 18.82 -3.49
C GLY A 476 1.34 19.02 -3.17
N SER A 477 2.11 17.93 -3.03
CA SER A 477 3.49 17.92 -2.54
C SER A 477 3.68 18.49 -1.12
N LEU A 478 2.61 18.53 -0.33
CA LEU A 478 2.62 19.14 1.00
C LEU A 478 3.70 18.51 1.91
N PRO A 479 4.57 19.31 2.55
CA PRO A 479 5.71 18.84 3.34
C PRO A 479 5.39 17.76 4.38
N SER A 480 4.22 17.85 5.02
CA SER A 480 3.79 16.94 6.09
C SER A 480 3.47 15.52 5.62
N TYR A 481 3.36 15.26 4.32
CA TYR A 481 2.82 13.97 3.83
C TYR A 481 3.89 13.03 3.27
N TRP A 482 5.01 13.58 2.81
CA TRP A 482 6.09 12.78 2.23
C TRP A 482 6.57 11.65 3.14
N SER A 483 6.65 11.91 4.45
CA SER A 483 7.16 10.91 5.39
C SER A 483 6.23 9.69 5.53
N TYR A 484 4.92 9.86 5.33
CA TYR A 484 3.94 8.78 5.49
C TYR A 484 4.05 7.70 4.41
N GLY A 485 4.46 8.07 3.20
CA GLY A 485 4.64 7.09 2.13
C GLY A 485 6.01 6.41 2.12
N LEU A 486 6.94 6.71 3.05
CA LEU A 486 8.29 6.13 3.06
C LEU A 486 8.29 4.60 3.20
N PHE A 487 7.60 4.07 4.21
CA PHE A 487 7.58 2.63 4.46
C PHE A 487 6.72 1.83 3.47
N PRO A 488 5.50 2.28 3.08
CA PRO A 488 4.73 1.60 2.03
C PRO A 488 5.50 1.49 0.71
N ASN A 489 6.29 2.52 0.37
CA ASN A 489 7.05 2.60 -0.87
C ASN A 489 8.52 2.22 -0.71
N TYR A 490 8.92 1.55 0.36
CA TYR A 490 10.33 1.41 0.76
C TYR A 490 11.24 0.79 -0.32
N ARG A 491 10.73 -0.13 -1.13
CA ARG A 491 11.45 -0.71 -2.30
C ARG A 491 11.15 -0.03 -3.64
N ASN A 492 10.19 0.89 -3.66
CA ASN A 492 9.60 1.57 -4.81
C ASN A 492 9.82 3.11 -4.69
N MET A 493 8.78 3.90 -4.95
CA MET A 493 8.82 5.36 -5.13
C MET A 493 7.63 6.06 -4.50
N ILE A 494 7.85 7.29 -4.07
CA ILE A 494 6.78 8.22 -3.72
C ILE A 494 6.88 9.46 -4.61
N TRP A 495 5.84 9.70 -5.38
CA TRP A 495 5.60 10.86 -6.23
C TRP A 495 4.34 11.56 -5.73
N SER A 496 4.18 12.83 -6.10
CA SER A 496 2.96 13.59 -5.82
C SER A 496 2.72 14.58 -6.94
N CYS A 497 1.46 14.85 -7.24
CA CYS A 497 1.11 16.04 -8.01
C CYS A 497 1.41 17.30 -7.17
N ASN A 498 1.32 18.46 -7.82
CA ASN A 498 1.21 19.74 -7.16
C ASN A 498 0.37 20.62 -8.07
N TRP A 499 -0.95 20.62 -7.89
CA TRP A 499 -1.87 21.43 -8.68
C TRP A 499 -1.58 22.94 -8.59
N GLN A 500 -0.82 23.36 -7.59
CA GLN A 500 -0.40 24.73 -7.38
C GLN A 500 1.14 24.84 -7.43
N ALA A 501 1.76 24.25 -8.45
CA ALA A 501 3.21 24.12 -8.57
C ALA A 501 3.97 25.46 -8.56
N LEU A 502 3.36 26.56 -9.00
CA LEU A 502 3.94 27.90 -8.96
C LEU A 502 3.70 28.55 -7.60
N THR A 503 2.45 28.57 -7.14
CA THR A 503 2.07 29.15 -5.84
C THR A 503 2.79 28.45 -4.68
N HIS A 504 2.97 27.14 -4.79
CA HIS A 504 3.59 26.28 -3.78
C HIS A 504 4.89 25.63 -4.27
N PHE A 505 5.67 26.33 -5.12
CA PHE A 505 6.96 25.81 -5.59
C PHE A 505 7.88 25.33 -4.45
N LYS A 506 7.85 26.02 -3.31
CA LYS A 506 8.62 25.64 -2.10
C LYS A 506 8.31 24.23 -1.58
N TYR A 507 7.10 23.71 -1.79
CA TYR A 507 6.73 22.35 -1.40
C TYR A 507 7.43 21.31 -2.27
N THR A 508 7.48 21.55 -3.58
CA THR A 508 8.28 20.77 -4.53
C THR A 508 9.76 20.80 -4.15
N VAL A 509 10.30 21.99 -3.83
CA VAL A 509 11.70 22.12 -3.43
C VAL A 509 12.00 21.35 -2.14
N PHE A 510 11.11 21.42 -1.15
CA PHE A 510 11.24 20.65 0.09
C PHE A 510 11.23 19.14 -0.19
N GLY A 511 10.28 18.63 -0.98
CA GLY A 511 10.24 17.22 -1.36
C GLY A 511 11.52 16.74 -2.04
N VAL A 512 12.05 17.53 -2.97
CA VAL A 512 13.30 17.23 -3.68
C VAL A 512 14.50 17.16 -2.73
N TYR A 513 14.71 18.16 -1.86
CA TYR A 513 15.89 18.19 -1.00
C TYR A 513 15.78 17.24 0.21
N ALA A 514 14.60 17.12 0.81
CA ALA A 514 14.40 16.34 2.04
C ALA A 514 14.18 14.85 1.75
N TYR A 515 13.50 14.52 0.64
CA TYR A 515 13.06 13.16 0.34
C TYR A 515 13.54 12.62 -1.02
N ARG A 516 14.23 13.44 -1.82
CA ARG A 516 14.65 13.11 -3.19
C ARG A 516 13.47 12.71 -4.07
N THR A 517 12.32 13.36 -3.90
CA THR A 517 11.20 13.19 -4.83
C THR A 517 11.46 13.95 -6.13
N PRO A 518 10.72 13.67 -7.22
CA PRO A 518 10.88 14.40 -8.47
C PRO A 518 10.44 15.87 -8.35
N VAL A 519 10.96 16.71 -9.24
CA VAL A 519 10.40 18.05 -9.47
C VAL A 519 9.01 17.91 -10.07
N VAL A 520 8.04 18.67 -9.56
CA VAL A 520 6.64 18.53 -9.97
C VAL A 520 6.20 19.74 -10.77
N ILE A 521 5.78 19.52 -12.01
CA ILE A 521 5.05 20.49 -12.83
C ILE A 521 3.64 19.97 -13.07
N THR A 522 2.68 20.88 -13.29
CA THR A 522 1.28 20.52 -13.46
C THR A 522 0.60 21.52 -14.38
N ASN A 523 -0.43 21.09 -15.10
CA ASN A 523 -1.31 21.97 -15.87
C ASN A 523 -2.76 21.46 -15.84
N GLY A 524 -3.73 22.32 -16.08
CA GLY A 524 -5.14 21.94 -16.22
C GLY A 524 -6.00 22.08 -14.96
N TRP A 525 -5.40 22.42 -13.81
CA TRP A 525 -6.09 22.69 -12.55
C TRP A 525 -5.21 23.55 -11.62
N GLY A 526 -5.80 24.12 -10.57
CA GLY A 526 -5.09 24.93 -9.57
C GLY A 526 -4.50 26.21 -10.17
N ASP A 527 -3.17 26.28 -10.27
CA ASP A 527 -2.51 27.41 -10.94
C ASP A 527 -2.86 27.48 -12.44
N ASP A 528 -3.24 26.35 -13.05
CA ASP A 528 -3.64 26.21 -14.47
C ASP A 528 -2.68 26.91 -15.44
N ARG A 529 -1.37 26.77 -15.17
CA ARG A 529 -0.27 27.33 -15.97
C ARG A 529 0.81 26.27 -16.16
N GLY A 530 0.90 25.76 -17.37
CA GLY A 530 1.87 24.75 -17.76
C GLY A 530 3.30 25.27 -17.81
N PHE A 531 4.25 24.36 -18.00
CA PHE A 531 5.67 24.72 -18.13
C PHE A 531 5.91 25.68 -19.30
N SER A 532 5.12 25.62 -20.37
CA SER A 532 5.18 26.53 -21.51
C SER A 532 4.80 27.98 -21.17
N GLU A 533 3.89 28.15 -20.21
CA GLU A 533 3.29 29.42 -19.78
C GLU A 533 4.05 30.09 -18.61
N MET A 534 5.03 29.39 -18.04
CA MET A 534 5.95 29.94 -17.06
C MET A 534 6.83 31.06 -17.64
N THR A 535 7.22 32.03 -16.82
CA THR A 535 8.24 33.01 -17.18
C THR A 535 9.60 32.33 -17.38
N LYS A 536 10.56 33.04 -17.97
CA LYS A 536 11.90 32.48 -18.18
C LYS A 536 12.59 32.16 -16.85
N GLU A 537 12.36 33.00 -15.85
CA GLU A 537 12.88 32.89 -14.50
C GLU A 537 12.27 31.69 -13.78
N GLU A 538 10.93 31.55 -13.81
CA GLU A 538 10.23 30.38 -13.29
C GLU A 538 10.78 29.09 -13.93
N LYS A 539 10.84 29.01 -15.27
CA LYS A 539 11.43 27.85 -15.97
C LYS A 539 12.85 27.54 -15.51
N ALA A 540 13.68 28.56 -15.36
CA ALA A 540 15.05 28.40 -14.89
C ALA A 540 15.12 27.81 -13.48
N ASP A 541 14.19 28.16 -12.58
CA ASP A 541 14.13 27.65 -11.21
C ASP A 541 13.81 26.15 -11.19
N PHE A 542 12.77 25.73 -11.93
CA PHE A 542 12.42 24.31 -12.09
C PHE A 542 13.56 23.50 -12.72
N ILE A 543 14.22 24.05 -13.75
CA ILE A 543 15.32 23.37 -14.44
C ILE A 543 16.58 23.27 -13.57
N ARG A 544 16.88 24.29 -12.74
CA ARG A 544 17.95 24.18 -11.74
C ARG A 544 17.67 23.06 -10.75
N LEU A 545 16.44 22.98 -10.23
CA LEU A 545 16.04 21.93 -9.29
C LEU A 545 16.08 20.54 -9.96
N PHE A 546 15.65 20.43 -11.21
CA PHE A 546 15.72 19.18 -11.99
C PHE A 546 17.17 18.73 -12.21
N ASN A 547 18.05 19.66 -12.57
CA ASN A 547 19.47 19.38 -12.79
C ASN A 547 20.19 18.95 -11.51
N TYR A 548 19.78 19.47 -10.36
CA TYR A 548 20.21 18.94 -9.06
C TYR A 548 19.64 17.53 -8.85
N ARG A 549 18.31 17.37 -8.98
CA ARG A 549 17.62 16.13 -8.65
C ARG A 549 18.08 14.95 -9.49
N LYS A 550 18.31 15.13 -10.79
CA LYS A 550 18.65 14.03 -11.73
C LYS A 550 19.99 13.34 -11.48
N GLN A 551 20.81 13.88 -10.58
CA GLN A 551 22.09 13.29 -10.17
C GLN A 551 21.93 12.11 -9.21
N PHE A 552 20.74 11.94 -8.64
CA PHE A 552 20.45 10.93 -7.63
C PHE A 552 19.45 9.91 -8.15
N ARG A 553 19.66 8.65 -7.80
CA ARG A 553 18.63 7.62 -7.85
C ARG A 553 17.81 7.67 -6.56
N THR A 554 16.49 7.52 -6.62
CA THR A 554 15.69 7.43 -5.40
C THR A 554 16.02 6.15 -4.64
N SER A 555 16.18 6.30 -3.33
CA SER A 555 16.26 5.20 -2.38
C SER A 555 15.60 5.66 -1.10
N LEU A 556 14.37 5.22 -0.86
CA LEU A 556 13.63 5.58 0.35
C LEU A 556 14.20 4.85 1.57
N LYS A 557 14.22 5.56 2.69
CA LYS A 557 14.68 5.04 3.99
C LYS A 557 13.78 5.60 5.08
N GLY A 558 13.58 4.81 6.13
CA GLY A 558 12.95 5.31 7.36
C GLY A 558 13.83 6.39 7.99
N LEU A 559 13.18 7.37 8.61
CA LEU A 559 13.85 8.52 9.19
C LEU A 559 14.05 8.34 10.71
N THR A 560 15.13 8.84 11.28
CA THR A 560 15.27 8.93 12.74
C THR A 560 14.76 10.26 13.30
N VAL A 561 14.71 11.28 12.44
CA VAL A 561 14.17 12.61 12.72
C VAL A 561 13.49 13.13 11.45
N LEU A 562 12.36 13.82 11.61
CA LEU A 562 11.72 14.47 10.48
C LEU A 562 12.60 15.65 10.00
N PRO A 563 12.81 15.81 8.68
CA PRO A 563 13.45 17.00 8.14
C PRO A 563 12.71 18.25 8.63
N PRO A 564 13.39 19.25 9.20
CA PRO A 564 12.74 20.49 9.56
C PRO A 564 12.17 21.11 8.29
N TYR A 565 10.92 21.56 8.34
CA TYR A 565 10.42 22.39 7.26
C TYR A 565 11.16 23.73 7.30
N PHE A 566 12.03 23.94 6.32
CA PHE A 566 12.73 25.20 6.15
C PHE A 566 11.97 26.03 5.13
N GLU A 567 11.57 27.24 5.52
CA GLU A 567 11.19 28.24 4.54
C GLU A 567 12.46 28.63 3.79
N LEU A 568 12.54 28.28 2.51
CA LEU A 568 13.55 28.84 1.62
C LEU A 568 13.31 30.35 1.59
N LYS A 569 14.31 31.09 2.06
CA LYS A 569 14.36 32.55 1.93
C LYS A 569 14.73 32.95 0.51
#